data_AF-A0A2P9HAW7-F1
#
_entry.id   AF-A0A2P9HAW7-F1
#
_cell.length_a   1.000
_cell.length_b   1.000
_cell.length_c   1.000
_cell.angle_alpha   90.00
_cell.angle_beta   90.00
_cell.angle_gamma   90.00
#
_symmetry.space_group_name_H-M   'P 1'
#
loop_
_entity.id
_entity.type
_entity.pdbx_description
1 polymer ?
#
loop_
_entity_poly.entity_id
_entity_poly.type
_entity_poly.pdbx_seq_one_letter_code
_entity_poly.pdbx_strand_id
1 'polypeptide(L)' 'MRVMTEPPDDNLDHYALGFYAPSKGLSRDACPYAVGTEAHAQWTAGYDAAMKEEEET' A
#
# COMPACT_ATOMS: atom_id res chain seq x y z
N MET A 1 4.99 10.07 -33.77
CA MET A 1 4.65 9.77 -32.36
C MET A 1 4.57 8.27 -32.19
N ARG A 2 5.52 7.64 -31.49
CA ARG A 2 5.35 6.26 -31.01
C ARG A 2 4.57 6.37 -29.70
N VAL A 3 3.39 5.76 -29.65
CA VAL A 3 2.70 5.52 -28.38
C VAL A 3 3.64 4.61 -27.61
N MET A 4 4.26 5.11 -26.54
CA MET A 4 4.86 4.23 -25.54
C MET A 4 3.72 3.32 -25.09
N THR A 5 3.75 2.05 -25.48
CA THR A 5 3.14 1.01 -24.67
C THR A 5 4.01 0.94 -23.43
N GLU A 6 3.73 1.83 -22.49
CA GLU A 6 4.04 1.58 -21.08
C GLU A 6 3.44 0.20 -20.82
N PRO A 7 4.21 -0.81 -20.35
CA PRO A 7 3.57 -1.98 -19.79
C PRO A 7 2.52 -1.45 -18.80
N PRO A 8 1.28 -2.00 -18.76
CA PRO A 8 0.33 -1.56 -17.75
C PRO A 8 1.09 -1.58 -16.43
N ASP A 9 1.04 -0.47 -15.70
CA ASP A 9 1.79 -0.30 -14.46
C ASP A 9 1.24 -1.35 -13.48
N ASP A 10 1.80 -2.55 -13.57
CA ASP A 10 1.55 -3.71 -12.70
C ASP A 10 2.31 -3.50 -11.37
N ASN A 11 2.85 -2.29 -11.16
CA ASN A 11 3.21 -1.77 -9.86
C ASN A 11 1.92 -1.46 -9.11
N LEU A 12 1.24 -2.52 -8.68
CA LEU A 12 0.26 -2.42 -7.62
C LEU A 12 0.95 -1.71 -6.45
N ASP A 13 0.64 -0.43 -6.24
CA ASP A 13 1.31 0.41 -5.24
C ASP A 13 0.96 -0.14 -3.85
N HIS A 14 1.79 -1.07 -3.38
CA HIS A 14 1.58 -1.78 -2.13
C HIS A 14 1.49 -0.80 -0.96
N TYR A 15 2.22 0.31 -1.06
CA TYR A 15 2.11 1.44 -0.14
C TYR A 15 0.70 2.03 -0.11
N ALA A 16 0.13 2.41 -1.26
CA ALA A 16 -1.23 2.95 -1.32
C ALA A 16 -2.27 1.95 -0.79
N LEU A 17 -2.10 0.65 -1.09
CA LEU A 17 -2.96 -0.39 -0.54
C LEU A 17 -2.92 -0.46 0.98
N GLY A 18 -1.74 -0.27 1.57
CA GLY A 18 -1.56 -0.18 3.01
C GLY A 18 -2.19 1.07 3.62
N PHE A 19 -2.02 2.21 2.93
CA PHE A 19 -2.58 3.48 3.33
C PHE A 19 -4.11 3.46 3.41
N TYR A 20 -4.80 2.83 2.47
CA TYR A 20 -6.26 2.72 2.49
C TYR A 20 -6.81 1.58 3.35
N ALA A 21 -5.95 0.75 3.94
CA ALA A 21 -6.37 -0.37 4.78
C ALA A 21 -7.07 0.05 6.09
N PRO A 22 -6.54 0.98 6.91
CA PRO A 22 -7.19 1.38 8.16
C PRO A 22 -8.55 2.06 7.91
N SER A 23 -8.68 2.88 6.87
CA SER A 23 -9.97 3.47 6.48
C SER A 23 -11.02 2.44 6.02
N LYS A 24 -10.60 1.21 5.68
CA LYS A 24 -11.49 0.06 5.41
C LYS A 24 -11.73 -0.82 6.63
N GLY A 25 -11.17 -0.46 7.80
CA GLY A 25 -11.23 -1.26 9.03
C GLY A 25 -10.35 -2.51 8.99
N LEU A 26 -9.39 -2.58 8.06
CA LEU A 26 -8.41 -3.66 8.02
C LEU A 26 -7.32 -3.38 9.05
N SER A 27 -6.85 -4.41 9.75
CA SER A 27 -5.71 -4.31 10.66
C SER A 27 -4.40 -4.58 9.92
N ARG A 28 -3.27 -4.15 10.48
CA ARG A 28 -1.94 -4.41 9.93
C ARG A 28 -1.66 -5.90 9.66
N ASP A 29 -2.20 -6.80 10.49
CA ASP A 29 -2.10 -8.25 10.32
C ASP A 29 -2.94 -8.83 9.18
N ALA A 30 -3.88 -8.05 8.61
CA ALA A 30 -4.63 -8.45 7.43
C ALA A 30 -3.84 -8.25 6.13
N CYS A 31 -2.56 -7.86 6.23
CA CYS A 31 -1.66 -7.74 5.09
C CYS A 31 -1.56 -9.08 4.33
N PRO A 32 -1.92 -9.12 3.03
CA PRO A 32 -1.88 -10.35 2.24
C PRO A 32 -0.45 -10.78 1.87
N TYR A 33 0.55 -9.94 2.14
CA TYR A 33 1.94 -10.18 1.78
C TYR A 33 2.70 -10.91 2.90
N ALA A 34 3.61 -11.80 2.52
CA ALA A 34 4.46 -12.49 3.48
C ALA A 34 5.45 -11.52 4.14
N VAL A 35 5.63 -11.66 5.45
CA VAL A 35 6.61 -10.88 6.23
C VAL A 35 8.01 -11.04 5.64
N GLY A 36 8.72 -9.93 5.45
CA GLY A 36 10.07 -9.90 4.86
C GLY A 36 10.10 -9.67 3.35
N THR A 37 8.93 -9.58 2.70
CA THR A 37 8.84 -9.14 1.30
C THR A 37 8.79 -7.62 1.18
N GLU A 38 9.28 -7.08 0.07
CA GLU A 38 9.20 -5.65 -0.24
C GLU A 38 7.75 -5.15 -0.28
N ALA A 39 6.81 -5.97 -0.75
CA ALA A 39 5.39 -5.67 -0.74
C ALA A 39 4.83 -5.53 0.68
N HIS A 40 5.20 -6.43 1.60
CA HIS A 40 4.82 -6.33 3.01
C HIS A 40 5.39 -5.06 3.66
N ALA A 41 6.66 -4.72 3.37
CA ALA A 41 7.31 -3.52 3.90
C ALA A 41 6.61 -2.25 3.39
N GLN A 42 6.31 -2.16 2.10
CA GLN A 42 5.61 -1.03 1.49
C GLN A 42 4.20 -0.89 2.04
N TRP A 43 3.42 -1.97 2.09
CA TRP A 43 2.07 -1.97 2.64
C TRP A 43 2.05 -1.55 4.11
N THR A 44 2.98 -2.09 4.90
CA THR A 44 3.10 -1.72 6.31
C THR A 44 3.45 -0.24 6.49
N ALA A 45 4.34 0.29 5.66
CA ALA A 45 4.72 1.71 5.70
C ALA A 45 3.53 2.62 5.35
N GLY A 46 2.73 2.24 4.34
CA GLY A 46 1.51 2.97 3.99
C GLY A 46 0.47 2.96 5.09
N TYR A 47 0.26 1.79 5.72
CA TYR A 47 -0.64 1.65 6.87
C TYR A 47 -0.22 2.57 8.03
N ASP A 48 1.07 2.59 8.38
CA ASP A 48 1.60 3.44 9.45
C ASP A 48 1.41 4.94 9.15
N ALA A 49 1.59 5.34 7.88
CA ALA A 49 1.33 6.71 7.46
C ALA A 49 -0.15 7.09 7.58
N ALA A 50 -1.06 6.22 7.15
CA ALA A 50 -2.50 6.46 7.27
C ALA A 50 -2.96 6.55 8.72
N MET A 51 -2.45 5.68 9.60
CA MET A 51 -2.78 5.75 11.04
C MET A 51 -2.30 7.06 11.67
N LYS A 52 -1.17 7.62 11.22
CA LYS A 52 -0.71 8.94 11.67
C LYS A 52 -1.62 10.05 11.16
N GLU A 53 -1.98 10.03 9.88
CA GLU A 53 -2.93 11.02 9.32
C GLU A 53 -4.32 10.95 9.99
N GLU A 54 -4.80 9.75 10.34
CA GLU A 54 -6.05 9.56 11.07
C GLU A 54 -5.96 9.96 12.55
N GLU A 55 -4.78 9.88 13.18
CA GLU A 55 -4.55 10.36 14.55
C GLU A 55 -4.45 11.90 14.63
N GLU A 56 -4.08 12.56 13.53
CA GLU A 56 -3.97 14.01 13.42
C GLU A 56 -5.30 14.73 13.04
N THR A 57 -6.37 13.98 12.75
CA THR A 57 -7.72 14.49 12.40
C THR A 57 -8.71 14.37 13.56
#